data_AF-A0A7C7RY76-F1
#
_entry.id   AF-A0A7C7RY76-F1
#
_cell.length_a   1.000
_cell.length_b   1.000
_cell.length_c   1.000
_cell.angle_alpha   90.00
_cell.angle_beta   90.00
_cell.angle_gamma   90.00
#
_symmetry.space_group_name_H-M   'P 1'
#
loop_
_entity.id
_entity.type
_entity.pdbx_description
1 polymer ?
#
loop_
_entity_poly.entity_id
_entity_poly.type
_entity_poly.pdbx_seq_one_letter_code
_entity_poly.pdbx_strand_id
1 'polypeptide(L)'
;MDIHFIDLSEDLVPPEDVRIRDFKVEPYSDGRRLRVSLQVTPFQKPPSAEVVITNLMGERVAEINIIETAEINSEYTLHLRTPDRTGTFTAHIVVFYSQSIDEITEDKQIIAMPERTIVDETKIEFEM
;
A
#
# COMPACT_ATOMS: atom_id res chain seq x y z
N MET A 1 -18.77 19.60 6.39
CA MET A 1 -17.35 19.35 6.70
C MET A 1 -17.36 18.38 7.85
N ASP A 2 -17.15 17.09 7.57
CA ASP A 2 -16.91 16.10 8.61
C ASP A 2 -15.42 16.13 8.92
N ILE A 3 -15.10 16.54 10.13
CA ILE A 3 -13.74 16.63 10.64
C ILE A 3 -13.47 15.27 11.26
N HIS A 4 -12.70 14.41 10.58
CA HIS A 4 -12.22 13.17 11.16
C HIS A 4 -11.10 13.52 12.15
N PHE A 5 -11.46 13.63 13.44
CA PHE A 5 -10.50 13.67 14.52
C PHE A 5 -9.82 12.30 14.59
N ILE A 6 -8.52 12.27 14.30
CA ILE A 6 -7.67 11.15 14.71
C ILE A 6 -7.74 11.14 16.23
N ASP A 7 -8.10 10.01 16.82
CA ASP A 7 -8.00 9.82 18.25
C ASP A 7 -6.51 9.82 18.60
N LEU A 8 -5.98 11.01 18.92
CA LEU A 8 -4.56 11.28 19.25
C LEU A 8 -4.09 10.56 20.53
N SER A 9 -4.89 9.63 21.06
CA SER A 9 -4.61 8.85 22.26
C SER A 9 -3.99 7.48 21.99
N GLU A 10 -3.89 7.05 20.72
CA GLU A 10 -3.26 5.77 20.40
C GLU A 10 -1.73 5.85 20.39
N ASP A 11 -1.11 4.89 21.09
CA ASP A 11 0.35 4.76 21.16
C ASP A 11 0.94 4.35 19.79
N LEU A 12 2.09 4.94 19.46
CA LEU A 12 2.86 4.57 18.27
C LEU A 12 3.52 3.21 18.47
N VAL A 13 3.33 2.29 17.52
CA VAL A 13 3.86 0.93 17.60
C VAL A 13 5.23 0.81 16.91
N PRO A 14 6.10 -0.12 17.37
CA PRO A 14 7.35 -0.41 16.68
C PRO A 14 7.10 -1.11 15.31
N PRO A 15 8.09 -1.13 14.40
CA PRO A 15 7.94 -1.68 13.05
C PRO A 15 7.29 -3.08 12.97
N GLU A 16 7.70 -3.99 13.84
CA GLU A 16 7.21 -5.38 13.90
C GLU A 16 5.73 -5.50 14.27
N ASP A 17 5.15 -4.45 14.85
CA ASP A 17 3.75 -4.41 15.29
C ASP A 17 2.86 -3.60 14.35
N VAL A 18 3.42 -3.05 13.26
CA VAL A 18 2.62 -2.32 12.28
C VAL A 18 1.70 -3.27 11.51
N ARG A 19 0.39 -2.98 11.51
CA ARG A 19 -0.64 -3.78 10.84
C ARG A 19 -1.56 -2.95 9.96
N ILE A 20 -2.14 -3.60 8.96
CA ILE A 20 -3.21 -3.05 8.13
C ILE A 20 -4.50 -3.05 8.96
N ARG A 21 -5.10 -1.89 9.12
CA ARG A 21 -6.38 -1.73 9.83
C ARG A 21 -7.56 -1.75 8.88
N ASP A 22 -7.43 -1.08 7.74
CA ASP A 22 -8.43 -1.05 6.69
C ASP A 22 -7.74 -0.97 5.33
N PHE A 23 -8.28 -1.69 4.35
CA PHE A 23 -7.82 -1.66 2.97
C PHE A 23 -9.02 -1.79 2.05
N LYS A 24 -9.24 -0.75 1.23
CA LYS A 24 -10.38 -0.67 0.31
C LYS A 24 -9.92 -0.27 -1.08
N VAL A 25 -10.57 -0.87 -2.07
CA VAL A 25 -10.40 -0.52 -3.48
C VAL A 25 -11.78 -0.31 -4.10
N GLU A 26 -12.00 0.89 -4.63
CA GLU A 26 -13.27 1.31 -5.19
C GLU A 26 -13.08 1.80 -6.64
N PRO A 27 -13.78 1.25 -7.64
CA PRO A 27 -13.74 1.77 -8.99
C PRO A 27 -14.35 3.18 -9.09
N TYR A 28 -13.70 4.04 -9.86
CA TYR A 28 -14.34 5.28 -10.31
C TYR A 28 -15.40 4.97 -11.37
N SER A 29 -16.39 5.86 -11.50
CA SER A 29 -17.48 5.75 -12.48
C SER A 29 -17.03 5.75 -13.95
N ASP A 30 -15.78 6.10 -14.23
CA ASP A 30 -15.20 6.04 -15.58
C ASP A 30 -14.67 4.64 -15.97
N GLY A 31 -14.63 3.70 -15.02
CA GLY A 31 -14.11 2.35 -15.21
C GLY A 31 -12.61 2.30 -15.53
N ARG A 32 -11.86 3.39 -15.32
CA ARG A 32 -10.45 3.52 -15.69
C ARG A 32 -9.54 3.74 -14.50
N ARG A 33 -10.10 4.21 -13.39
CA ARG A 33 -9.36 4.54 -12.18
C ARG A 33 -9.92 3.78 -11.00
N LEU A 34 -9.05 3.53 -10.05
CA LEU A 34 -9.38 2.96 -8.75
C LEU A 34 -8.99 3.95 -7.67
N ARG A 35 -9.86 4.12 -6.68
CA ARG A 35 -9.52 4.72 -5.39
C ARG A 35 -9.01 3.60 -4.50
N VAL A 36 -7.81 3.76 -3.97
CA VAL A 36 -7.21 2.85 -3.01
C VAL A 36 -7.09 3.59 -1.69
N SER A 37 -7.77 3.10 -0.66
CA SER A 37 -7.71 3.63 0.69
C SER A 37 -6.98 2.63 1.59
N LEU A 38 -5.96 3.12 2.29
CA LEU A 38 -5.16 2.35 3.23
C LEU A 38 -5.19 3.02 4.59
N GLN A 39 -5.48 2.23 5.62
CA GLN A 39 -5.25 2.60 7.00
C GLN A 39 -4.31 1.60 7.65
N VAL A 40 -3.26 2.10 8.29
CA VAL A 40 -2.32 1.30 9.09
C VAL A 40 -2.41 1.68 10.56
N THR A 41 -1.79 0.92 11.44
CA THR A 41 -1.57 1.32 12.84
C THR A 41 -0.65 2.55 12.93
N PRO A 42 -0.84 3.47 13.89
CA PRO A 42 0.12 4.53 14.20
C PRO A 42 1.51 3.95 14.45
N PHE A 43 2.52 4.49 13.80
CA PHE A 43 3.85 3.89 13.73
C PHE A 43 4.95 4.83 14.24
N GLN A 44 6.01 4.26 14.81
CA GLN A 44 7.22 5.02 15.20
C GLN A 44 8.12 5.32 14.00
N LYS A 45 8.22 4.38 13.03
CA LYS A 45 8.92 4.54 11.75
C LYS A 45 7.94 4.35 10.60
N PRO A 46 7.92 5.24 9.58
CA PRO A 46 7.08 5.08 8.39
C PRO A 46 7.28 3.71 7.70
N PRO A 47 6.23 2.89 7.54
CA PRO A 47 6.31 1.69 6.72
C PRO A 47 6.26 2.04 5.22
N SER A 48 6.77 1.15 4.38
CA SER A 48 6.49 1.15 2.95
C SER A 48 5.34 0.19 2.63
N ALA A 49 4.70 0.37 1.48
CA ALA A 49 3.67 -0.54 1.00
C ALA A 49 3.72 -0.71 -0.53
N GLU A 50 3.34 -1.89 -1.00
CA GLU A 50 3.13 -2.18 -2.42
C GLU A 50 1.69 -2.63 -2.60
N VAL A 51 0.97 -2.04 -3.56
CA VAL A 51 -0.35 -2.50 -3.97
C VAL A 51 -0.30 -2.96 -5.41
N VAL A 52 -0.80 -4.16 -5.64
CA VAL A 52 -0.86 -4.81 -6.95
C VAL A 52 -2.30 -5.13 -7.29
N ILE A 53 -2.75 -4.70 -8.46
CA ILE A 53 -4.07 -5.04 -8.99
C ILE A 53 -3.89 -6.06 -10.12
N THR A 54 -4.62 -7.16 -10.03
CA THR A 54 -4.64 -8.22 -11.05
C THR A 54 -6.05 -8.49 -11.55
N ASN A 55 -6.18 -8.87 -12.83
CA ASN A 55 -7.45 -9.33 -13.41
C ASN A 55 -7.69 -10.83 -13.11
N LEU A 56 -8.83 -11.39 -13.55
CA LEU A 56 -9.17 -12.82 -13.42
C LEU A 56 -8.13 -13.77 -14.02
N MET A 57 -7.32 -13.32 -14.99
CA MET A 57 -6.26 -14.11 -15.60
C MET A 57 -4.95 -14.05 -14.80
N GLY A 58 -4.92 -13.29 -13.69
CA GLY A 58 -3.73 -13.05 -12.87
C GLY A 58 -2.78 -12.01 -13.45
N GLU A 59 -3.17 -11.29 -14.51
CA GLU A 59 -2.33 -10.29 -15.14
C GLU A 59 -2.33 -9.00 -14.32
N ARG A 60 -1.15 -8.42 -14.10
CA ARG A 60 -1.00 -7.14 -13.39
C ARG A 60 -1.50 -5.99 -14.25
N VAL A 61 -2.56 -5.33 -13.79
CA VAL A 61 -3.22 -4.24 -14.52
C VAL A 61 -3.01 -2.86 -13.89
N ALA A 62 -2.58 -2.80 -12.63
CA ALA A 62 -2.12 -1.58 -11.97
C ALA A 62 -1.19 -1.89 -10.79
N GLU A 63 -0.44 -0.88 -10.38
CA GLU A 63 0.54 -0.93 -9.28
C GLU A 63 0.73 0.45 -8.68
N ILE A 64 1.00 0.49 -7.38
CA ILE A 64 1.66 1.61 -6.71
C ILE A 64 2.69 1.08 -5.70
N ASN A 65 3.82 1.76 -5.61
CA ASN A 65 4.79 1.60 -4.53
C ASN A 65 4.76 2.87 -3.68
N ILE A 66 4.49 2.72 -2.39
CA ILE A 66 4.44 3.77 -1.39
C ILE A 66 5.68 3.60 -0.54
N ILE A 67 6.64 4.51 -0.67
CA ILE A 67 7.88 4.46 0.10
C ILE A 67 7.69 5.35 1.31
N GLU A 68 7.87 4.79 2.51
CA GLU A 68 7.82 5.50 3.79
C GLU A 68 6.57 6.39 3.91
N THR A 69 5.39 5.77 4.08
CA THR A 69 4.11 6.48 4.11
C THR A 69 4.11 7.63 5.12
N ALA A 70 3.64 8.80 4.68
CA ALA A 70 3.60 10.00 5.52
C ALA A 70 2.41 9.99 6.50
N GLU A 71 1.35 9.24 6.19
CA GLU A 71 0.08 9.30 6.93
C GLU A 71 -0.42 7.91 7.33
N ILE A 72 -1.14 7.86 8.45
CA ILE A 72 -1.81 6.66 8.99
C ILE A 72 -2.97 6.25 8.09
N ASN A 73 -3.70 7.24 7.56
CA ASN A 73 -4.77 7.08 6.59
C ASN A 73 -4.28 7.69 5.28
N SER A 74 -4.36 6.96 4.17
CA SER A 74 -3.92 7.46 2.88
C SER A 74 -4.86 7.02 1.78
N GLU A 75 -5.04 7.90 0.79
CA GLU A 75 -5.86 7.64 -0.39
C GLU A 75 -5.03 7.87 -1.66
N TYR A 76 -5.09 6.93 -2.59
CA TYR A 76 -4.38 6.99 -3.86
C TYR A 76 -5.34 6.73 -5.02
N THR A 77 -5.08 7.39 -6.15
CA THR A 77 -5.76 7.08 -7.41
C THR A 77 -4.85 6.26 -8.32
N LEU A 78 -5.22 5.00 -8.58
CA LEU A 78 -4.51 4.13 -9.51
C LEU A 78 -5.20 4.15 -10.88
N HIS A 79 -4.41 4.15 -11.94
CA HIS A 79 -4.90 4.08 -13.32
C HIS A 79 -4.71 2.66 -13.86
N LEU A 80 -5.78 2.08 -14.40
CA LEU A 80 -5.76 0.74 -14.99
C LEU A 80 -5.13 0.74 -16.38
N ARG A 81 -4.22 -0.21 -16.59
CA ARG A 81 -3.49 -0.41 -17.85
C ARG A 81 -4.02 -1.62 -18.63
N THR A 82 -5.33 -1.81 -18.60
CA THR A 82 -6.02 -2.90 -19.30
C THR A 82 -7.13 -2.35 -20.20
N PRO A 83 -7.33 -2.94 -21.40
CA PRO A 83 -8.51 -2.67 -22.23
C PRO A 83 -9.78 -3.27 -21.61
N ASP A 84 -9.68 -4.44 -20.97
CA ASP A 84 -10.77 -5.14 -20.31
C ASP A 84 -10.91 -4.63 -18.87
N ARG A 85 -12.06 -4.03 -18.57
CA ARG A 85 -12.30 -3.20 -17.37
C ARG A 85 -13.58 -3.60 -16.64
N THR A 86 -14.04 -4.82 -16.85
CA THR A 86 -15.29 -5.33 -16.31
C THR A 86 -15.04 -6.68 -15.68
N GLY A 87 -15.75 -6.95 -14.60
CA GLY A 87 -15.66 -8.22 -13.87
C GLY A 87 -14.76 -8.13 -12.64
N THR A 88 -14.36 -9.30 -12.13
CA THR A 88 -13.66 -9.39 -10.86
C THR A 88 -12.17 -9.07 -11.00
N PHE A 89 -11.67 -8.27 -10.07
CA PHE A 89 -10.26 -7.96 -9.92
C PHE A 89 -9.81 -8.31 -8.51
N THR A 90 -8.51 -8.52 -8.36
CA THR A 90 -7.87 -8.80 -7.08
C THR A 90 -6.88 -7.70 -6.76
N ALA A 91 -7.04 -7.07 -5.60
CA ALA A 91 -6.05 -6.17 -5.04
C ALA A 91 -5.27 -6.89 -3.93
N HIS A 92 -3.95 -6.90 -4.04
CA HIS A 92 -3.03 -7.41 -3.02
C HIS A 92 -2.18 -6.26 -2.52
N ILE A 93 -2.18 -6.06 -1.21
CA ILE A 93 -1.31 -5.10 -0.53
C ILE A 93 -0.30 -5.84 0.35
N VAL A 94 0.94 -5.39 0.31
CA VAL A 94 2.02 -5.83 1.20
C VAL A 94 2.58 -4.60 1.90
N VAL A 95 2.60 -4.60 3.22
CA VAL A 95 3.24 -3.57 4.06
C VAL A 95 4.57 -4.12 4.56
N PHE A 96 5.64 -3.34 4.38
CA PHE A 96 7.00 -3.79 4.65
C PHE A 96 7.93 -2.65 5.08
N TYR A 97 9.05 -3.02 5.68
CA TYR A 97 10.20 -2.13 5.89
C TYR A 97 11.34 -2.56 4.99
N SER A 98 12.04 -1.59 4.40
CA SER A 98 13.30 -1.81 3.71
C SER A 98 14.45 -1.17 4.49
N GLN A 99 15.65 -1.73 4.36
CA GLN A 99 16.86 -1.05 4.84
C GLN A 99 16.97 0.33 4.18
N SER A 100 17.28 1.35 4.97
CA SER A 100 17.36 2.73 4.50
C SER A 100 18.54 2.88 3.54
N ILE A 101 18.40 3.69 2.49
CA ILE A 101 19.51 3.98 1.55
C ILE A 101 20.72 4.56 2.31
N ASP A 102 20.49 5.33 3.37
CA ASP A 102 21.53 5.94 4.20
C ASP A 102 22.46 4.91 4.86
N GLU A 103 21.94 3.73 5.27
CA GLU A 103 22.73 2.62 5.85
C GLU A 103 23.64 1.94 4.81
N ILE A 104 23.35 2.11 3.51
CA ILE A 104 24.11 1.51 2.40
C ILE A 104 25.34 2.38 2.04
N THR A 105 25.30 3.68 2.37
CA THR A 105 26.29 4.67 1.94
C THR A 105 27.59 4.72 2.74
N GLU A 106 27.65 4.12 3.95
CA GLU A 106 28.84 4.22 4.79
C GLU A 106 29.96 3.24 4.44
N ASP A 107 29.74 2.14 3.70
CA ASP A 107 30.88 1.25 3.42
C ASP A 107 30.91 0.39 2.14
N LYS A 108 29.85 0.18 1.35
CA LYS A 108 29.97 -0.60 0.10
C LYS A 108 28.96 -0.19 -0.95
N GLN A 109 29.45 0.11 -2.16
CA GLN A 109 28.63 0.11 -3.38
C GLN A 109 28.07 -1.30 -3.59
N ILE A 110 26.90 -1.58 -3.04
CA ILE A 110 26.16 -2.80 -3.29
C ILE A 110 24.94 -2.42 -4.12
N ILE A 111 24.95 -2.80 -5.40
CA ILE A 111 23.78 -2.80 -6.30
C ILE A 111 22.92 -4.01 -5.94
N ALA A 112 22.48 -4.13 -4.69
CA ALA A 112 21.50 -5.13 -4.27
C ALA A 112 20.22 -4.39 -3.91
N MET A 113 19.09 -4.94 -4.34
CA MET A 113 17.79 -4.49 -3.88
C MET A 113 17.79 -4.61 -2.34
N PRO A 114 17.46 -3.56 -1.58
CA PRO A 114 17.43 -3.65 -0.13
C PRO A 114 16.48 -4.76 0.30
N GLU A 115 16.89 -5.55 1.31
CA GLU A 115 16.03 -6.60 1.85
C GLU A 115 14.73 -5.98 2.40
N ARG A 116 13.60 -6.62 2.07
CA ARG A 116 12.26 -6.20 2.50
C ARG A 116 11.79 -7.12 3.62
N THR A 117 11.49 -6.55 4.78
CA THR A 117 10.83 -7.24 5.89
C THR A 117 9.33 -6.98 5.82
N ILE A 118 8.57 -7.97 5.39
CA ILE A 118 7.10 -7.90 5.35
C ILE A 118 6.56 -7.95 6.78
N VAL A 119 5.69 -7.01 7.12
CA VAL A 119 5.06 -6.93 8.45
C VAL A 119 3.58 -7.26 8.41
N ASP A 120 2.93 -7.07 7.28
CA ASP A 120 1.53 -7.46 7.06
C ASP A 120 1.20 -7.53 5.57
N GLU A 121 0.19 -8.32 5.21
CA GLU A 121 -0.35 -8.37 3.86
C GLU A 121 -1.82 -8.76 3.86
N THR A 122 -2.56 -8.26 2.87
CA THR A 122 -3.94 -8.72 2.66
C THR A 122 -4.33 -8.68 1.19
N LYS A 123 -5.30 -9.51 0.83
CA LYS A 123 -5.84 -9.61 -0.52
C LYS A 123 -7.36 -9.47 -0.46
N ILE A 124 -7.91 -8.62 -1.33
CA ILE A 124 -9.34 -8.43 -1.49
C ILE A 124 -9.73 -8.58 -2.96
N GLU A 125 -10.96 -9.04 -3.18
CA GLU A 125 -11.60 -9.06 -4.50
C GLU A 125 -12.59 -7.91 -4.59
N PHE A 126 -12.72 -7.34 -5.79
CA PHE A 126 -13.68 -6.28 -6.08
C PHE A 126 -14.18 -6.40 -7.52
N GLU A 127 -15.39 -5.93 -7.77
CA GLU A 127 -15.99 -5.89 -9.10
C GLU A 127 -15.80 -4.52 -9.74
N MET A 128 -15.65 -4.52 -11.06
CA MET A 128 -15.60 -3.33 -11.91
C MET A 128 -16.76 -3.24 -12.89
#